data_AF-A0A2V8DAX4-F1
#
_entry.id   AF-A0A2V8DAX4-F1
#
_cell.length_a   1.000
_cell.length_b   1.000
_cell.length_c   1.000
_cell.angle_alpha   90.00
_cell.angle_beta   90.00
_cell.angle_gamma   90.00
#
_symmetry.space_group_name_H-M   'P 1'
#
loop_
_entity.id
_entity.type
_entity.pdbx_description
1 polymer ?
#
loop_
_entity_poly.entity_id
_entity_poly.type
_entity_poly.pdbx_seq_one_letter_code
_entity_poly.pdbx_strand_id
1 'polypeptide(L)'
;MVIAPVPRSLFGIGALIAFVIAQLCDGLLTYIGVHTFGQGIEANPILSWYIVAFGAGAALFAAKGLAIACAVLLYRFAHYRTIGALTLFYYAMAVQPWVSLLILAR
;
A
#
# COMPACT_ATOMS: atom_id res chain seq x y z
N MET A 1 20.29 23.26 0.66
CA MET A 1 19.60 22.26 -0.17
C MET A 1 18.55 23.00 -1.00
N VAL A 2 18.81 23.29 -2.27
CA VAL A 2 17.85 23.98 -3.15
C VAL A 2 16.80 22.95 -3.58
N ILE A 3 15.53 23.18 -3.25
CA ILE A 3 14.43 22.33 -3.72
C ILE A 3 14.19 22.67 -5.19
N ALA A 4 14.76 21.87 -6.10
CA ALA A 4 14.45 22.00 -7.52
C ALA A 4 12.96 21.67 -7.76
N PRO A 5 12.28 22.39 -8.67
CA PRO A 5 10.90 22.09 -9.03
C PRO A 5 10.81 20.68 -9.63
N VAL A 6 9.84 19.89 -9.17
CA VAL A 6 9.60 18.54 -9.70
C VAL A 6 9.12 18.65 -11.14
N PRO A 7 9.79 18.01 -12.12
CA PRO A 7 9.30 17.96 -13.49
C PRO A 7 7.89 17.38 -13.55
N ARG A 8 6.97 18.05 -14.25
CA ARG A 8 5.59 17.57 -14.41
C ARG A 8 5.55 16.43 -15.42
N SER A 9 5.58 15.20 -14.91
CA SER A 9 5.39 13.98 -15.71
C SER A 9 3.98 13.43 -15.51
N LEU A 10 3.16 13.41 -16.58
CA LEU A 10 1.82 12.82 -16.53
C LEU A 10 1.86 11.35 -16.10
N PHE A 11 2.86 10.59 -16.61
CA PHE A 11 3.08 9.21 -16.19
C PHE A 11 3.43 9.12 -14.71
N GLY A 12 4.32 9.99 -14.21
CA GLY A 12 4.68 10.01 -12.79
C GLY A 12 3.49 10.30 -11.89
N ILE A 13 2.66 11.28 -12.27
CA ILE A 13 1.45 11.65 -11.52
C ILE A 13 0.48 10.47 -11.50
N GLY A 14 0.22 9.87 -12.67
CA GLY A 14 -0.64 8.69 -12.79
C GLY A 14 -0.14 7.52 -11.94
N ALA A 15 1.17 7.22 -12.00
CA ALA A 15 1.78 6.16 -11.21
C ALA A 15 1.65 6.41 -9.70
N LEU A 16 1.88 7.64 -9.24
CA LEU A 16 1.74 8.00 -7.83
C LEU A 16 0.29 7.89 -7.36
N ILE A 17 -0.67 8.40 -8.13
CA ILE A 17 -2.10 8.29 -7.80
C ILE A 17 -2.52 6.82 -7.74
N ALA A 18 -2.14 6.03 -8.74
CA ALA A 18 -2.45 4.60 -8.77
C ALA A 18 -1.83 3.85 -7.58
N PHE A 19 -0.59 4.21 -7.20
CA PHE A 19 0.06 3.65 -6.01
C PHE A 19 -0.71 3.98 -4.73
N VAL A 20 -1.12 5.25 -4.55
CA VAL A 20 -1.90 5.68 -3.38
C VAL A 20 -3.22 4.92 -3.30
N ILE A 21 -3.94 4.79 -4.42
CA ILE A 21 -5.19 4.00 -4.48
C ILE A 21 -4.92 2.54 -4.09
N ALA A 22 -3.87 1.92 -4.63
CA ALA A 22 -3.49 0.56 -4.28
C ALA A 22 -3.21 0.40 -2.78
N GLN A 23 -2.49 1.35 -2.15
CA GLN A 23 -2.23 1.33 -0.70
C GLN A 23 -3.50 1.50 0.14
N LEU A 24 -4.44 2.33 -0.30
CA LEU A 24 -5.73 2.52 0.38
C LEU A 24 -6.60 1.26 0.28
N CYS A 25 -6.69 0.66 -0.91
CA CYS A 25 -7.41 -0.59 -1.12
C CYS A 25 -6.81 -1.71 -0.27
N ASP A 26 -5.49 -1.91 -0.36
CA ASP A 26 -4.77 -2.90 0.44
C ASP A 26 -4.98 -2.68 1.95
N GLY A 27 -4.90 -1.45 2.43
CA GLY A 27 -5.16 -1.12 3.84
C GLY A 27 -6.58 -1.46 4.29
N LEU A 28 -7.60 -1.08 3.50
CA LEU A 28 -8.99 -1.36 3.81
C LEU A 28 -9.29 -2.86 3.77
N LEU A 29 -8.82 -3.55 2.73
CA LEU A 29 -9.02 -4.97 2.56
C LEU A 29 -8.34 -5.78 3.66
N THR A 30 -7.12 -5.40 4.03
CA THR A 30 -6.42 -5.99 5.18
C THR A 30 -7.21 -5.76 6.46
N TYR A 31 -7.69 -4.54 6.71
CA TYR A 31 -8.48 -4.23 7.90
C TYR A 31 -9.74 -5.09 7.98
N ILE A 32 -10.48 -5.22 6.88
CA ILE A 32 -11.67 -6.08 6.82
C ILE A 32 -11.26 -7.53 7.05
N GLY A 33 -10.28 -8.03 6.30
CA GLY A 33 -9.82 -9.41 6.34
C GLY A 33 -9.39 -9.88 7.73
N VAL A 34 -8.57 -9.08 8.45
CA VAL A 34 -8.13 -9.46 9.80
C VAL A 34 -9.27 -9.43 10.84
N HIS A 35 -10.30 -8.60 10.63
CA HIS A 35 -11.50 -8.61 11.48
C HIS A 35 -12.46 -9.75 11.13
N THR A 36 -12.46 -10.22 9.88
CA THR A 36 -13.32 -11.32 9.43
C THR A 36 -12.72 -12.70 9.73
N PHE A 37 -11.44 -12.91 9.45
CA PHE A 37 -10.78 -14.22 9.55
C PHE A 37 -9.80 -14.34 10.73
N GLY A 38 -9.62 -13.25 11.49
CA GLY A 38 -8.60 -13.16 12.53
C GLY A 38 -7.22 -12.79 11.98
N GLN A 39 -6.30 -12.45 12.88
CA GLN A 39 -5.00 -11.89 12.52
C GLN A 39 -4.06 -12.88 11.79
N GLY A 40 -4.25 -14.18 11.99
CA GLY A 40 -3.41 -15.23 11.39
C GLY A 40 -3.54 -15.36 9.87
N ILE A 41 -4.55 -14.73 9.27
CA ILE A 41 -4.72 -14.69 7.81
C ILE A 41 -3.74 -13.73 7.12
N GLU A 42 -3.19 -12.75 7.86
CA GLU A 42 -2.25 -11.77 7.33
C GLU A 42 -0.92 -12.45 7.00
N ALA A 43 -0.61 -12.53 5.70
CA ALA A 43 0.59 -13.21 5.21
C ALA A 43 1.88 -12.41 5.46
N ASN A 44 1.79 -11.11 5.75
CA ASN A 44 2.95 -10.30 6.09
C ASN A 44 3.27 -10.39 7.60
N PRO A 45 4.32 -11.12 8.01
CA PRO A 45 4.63 -11.33 9.43
C PRO A 45 5.03 -10.03 10.14
N ILE A 46 5.63 -9.07 9.42
CA ILE A 46 6.01 -7.77 10.00
C ILE A 46 4.74 -6.99 10.32
N LEU A 47 3.82 -6.89 9.36
CA LEU A 47 2.56 -6.18 9.57
C LEU A 47 1.71 -6.87 10.64
N SER A 48 1.61 -8.21 10.59
CA SER A 48 0.90 -9.01 11.59
C SER A 48 1.42 -8.73 13.01
N TRP A 49 2.74 -8.67 13.19
CA TRP A 49 3.34 -8.31 14.48
C TRP A 49 2.92 -6.91 14.97
N TYR A 50 2.93 -5.91 14.08
CA TYR A 50 2.46 -4.56 14.44
C TYR A 50 0.96 -4.51 14.74
N ILE A 51 0.14 -5.28 14.03
CA ILE A 51 -1.30 -5.42 14.29
C ILE A 51 -1.53 -5.99 15.69
N VAL A 52 -0.74 -6.99 16.10
CA VAL A 52 -0.79 -7.56 17.46
C VAL A 52 -0.37 -6.52 18.50
N ALA A 53 0.73 -5.81 18.25
CA ALA A 53 1.31 -4.89 19.22
C ALA A 53 0.51 -3.58 19.41
N PHE A 54 -0.09 -3.05 18.34
CA PHE A 54 -0.70 -1.70 18.33
C PHE A 54 -2.15 -1.67 17.85
N GLY A 55 -2.71 -2.80 17.44
CA GLY A 55 -4.04 -2.89 16.83
C GLY A 55 -4.02 -2.60 15.32
N ALA A 56 -5.02 -3.13 14.62
CA ALA A 56 -5.09 -3.08 13.16
C ALA A 56 -5.10 -1.65 12.59
N GLY A 57 -5.89 -0.74 13.19
CA GLY A 57 -6.03 0.62 12.69
C GLY A 57 -4.71 1.40 12.71
N ALA A 58 -4.03 1.44 13.86
CA ALA A 58 -2.76 2.16 14.00
C ALA A 58 -1.64 1.53 13.16
N ALA A 59 -1.54 0.20 13.16
CA ALA A 59 -0.54 -0.53 12.38
C ALA A 59 -0.68 -0.27 10.87
N LEU A 60 -1.90 -0.35 10.34
CA LEU A 60 -2.19 -0.10 8.93
C LEU A 60 -1.97 1.36 8.56
N PHE A 61 -2.42 2.30 9.39
CA PHE A 61 -2.20 3.73 9.15
C PHE A 61 -0.71 4.05 9.03
N ALA A 62 0.10 3.55 9.97
CA ALA A 62 1.55 3.75 9.95
C ALA A 62 2.21 3.09 8.73
N ALA A 63 1.89 1.82 8.45
CA ALA A 63 2.49 1.06 7.35
C ALA A 63 2.16 1.66 5.97
N LYS A 64 0.88 1.94 5.70
CA LYS A 64 0.46 2.53 4.42
C LYS A 64 0.92 3.98 4.30
N GLY A 65 0.89 4.75 5.39
CA GLY A 65 1.42 6.11 5.44
C GLY A 65 2.91 6.16 5.08
N LEU A 66 3.71 5.25 5.64
CA LEU A 66 5.13 5.11 5.31
C LEU A 66 5.33 4.74 3.83
N ALA A 67 4.57 3.77 3.31
CA ALA A 67 4.64 3.39 1.90
C ALA A 67 4.33 4.57 0.96
N ILE A 68 3.29 5.35 1.26
CA ILE A 68 2.92 6.54 0.48
C ILE A 68 4.00 7.61 0.59
N ALA A 69 4.57 7.86 1.78
CA ALA A 69 5.67 8.81 1.96
C ALA A 69 6.91 8.40 1.13
N CYS A 70 7.26 7.12 1.12
CA CYS A 70 8.33 6.58 0.27
C CYS A 70 8.04 6.79 -1.22
N ALA A 71 6.80 6.56 -1.68
CA ALA A 71 6.41 6.80 -3.06
C ALA A 71 6.50 8.29 -3.44
N VAL A 72 6.15 9.20 -2.53
CA VAL A 72 6.32 10.65 -2.72
C VAL A 72 7.81 11.01 -2.87
N LEU A 73 8.69 10.41 -2.05
CA LEU A 73 10.13 10.59 -2.20
C LEU A 73 10.64 10.09 -3.55
N LEU A 74 10.25 8.87 -3.96
CA LEU A 74 10.58 8.33 -5.28
C LEU A 74 10.10 9.25 -6.42
N TYR A 75 8.91 9.82 -6.28
CA TYR A 75 8.35 10.76 -7.26
C TYR A 75 9.20 12.04 -7.34
N ARG A 76 9.66 12.56 -6.20
CA ARG A 76 10.55 13.73 -6.15
C ARG A 76 11.90 13.50 -6.82
N PHE A 77 12.44 12.28 -6.73
CA PHE A 77 13.68 11.87 -7.40
C PHE A 77 13.45 11.32 -8.82
N ALA A 78 12.27 11.54 -9.41
CA ALA A 78 11.90 11.13 -10.76
C ALA A 78 11.98 9.61 -11.04
N HIS A 79 11.91 8.77 -10.00
CA HIS A 79 11.88 7.31 -10.11
C HIS A 79 10.47 6.76 -10.44
N TYR A 80 9.82 7.32 -11.47
CA TYR A 80 8.42 7.01 -11.81
C TYR A 80 8.19 5.53 -12.18
N ARG A 81 9.17 4.91 -12.87
CA ARG A 81 9.10 3.49 -13.24
C ARG A 81 9.08 2.58 -12.01
N THR A 82 9.84 2.93 -10.98
CA THR A 82 9.85 2.21 -9.70
C THR A 82 8.49 2.27 -9.04
N ILE A 83 7.84 3.45 -9.01
CA ILE A 83 6.49 3.60 -8.48
C ILE A 83 5.51 2.71 -9.25
N GLY A 84 5.53 2.76 -10.60
CA GLY A 84 4.67 1.93 -11.42
C GLY A 84 4.86 0.42 -11.18
N ALA A 85 6.11 -0.03 -11.06
CA ALA A 85 6.43 -1.43 -10.73
C ALA A 85 5.91 -1.83 -9.34
N LEU A 86 6.08 -0.96 -8.34
CA LEU A 86 5.54 -1.16 -7.00
C LEU A 86 4.01 -1.21 -7.02
N THR A 87 3.34 -0.35 -7.78
CA THR A 87 1.88 -0.38 -7.92
C THR A 87 1.40 -1.72 -8.46
N LEU A 88 2.03 -2.23 -9.53
CA LEU A 88 1.67 -3.52 -10.10
C LEU A 88 1.93 -4.66 -9.10
N PHE A 89 3.06 -4.61 -8.38
CA PHE A 89 3.40 -5.58 -7.37
C PHE A 89 2.36 -5.62 -6.23
N TYR A 90 2.01 -4.47 -5.66
CA TYR A 90 0.99 -4.38 -4.61
C TYR A 90 -0.40 -4.82 -5.10
N TYR A 91 -0.76 -4.46 -6.34
CA TYR A 91 -2.00 -4.92 -6.93
C TYR A 91 -2.05 -6.46 -7.01
N ALA A 92 -1.00 -7.08 -7.56
CA ALA A 92 -0.95 -8.52 -7.77
C ALA A 92 -0.81 -9.32 -6.46
N MET A 93 -0.04 -8.82 -5.50
CA MET A 93 0.31 -9.57 -4.28
C MET A 93 -0.56 -9.26 -3.07
N ALA A 94 -1.24 -8.11 -3.04
CA ALA A 94 -2.08 -7.73 -1.91
C ALA A 94 -3.53 -7.52 -2.34
N VAL A 95 -3.79 -6.59 -3.27
CA VAL A 95 -5.18 -6.21 -3.61
C VAL A 95 -5.95 -7.37 -4.23
N GLN A 96 -5.41 -8.01 -5.29
CA GLN A 96 -6.11 -9.10 -5.97
C GLN A 96 -6.32 -10.31 -5.05
N PRO A 97 -5.33 -10.80 -4.27
CA PRO A 97 -5.54 -11.91 -3.35
C PRO A 97 -6.60 -11.62 -2.29
N TRP A 98 -6.60 -10.41 -1.70
CA TRP A 98 -7.62 -10.03 -0.73
C TRP A 98 -9.02 -10.00 -1.33
N VAL A 99 -9.18 -9.40 -2.52
CA VAL A 99 -10.47 -9.37 -3.22
C VAL A 99 -10.96 -10.79 -3.50
N SER A 100 -10.09 -11.66 -4.01
CA SER A 100 -10.44 -13.06 -4.25
C SER A 100 -10.86 -13.78 -2.98
N LEU A 101 -10.10 -13.64 -1.88
CA LEU A 101 -10.41 -14.25 -0.59
C LEU A 101 -11.76 -13.78 -0.04
N LEU A 102 -12.01 -12.47 -0.04
CA LEU A 102 -13.25 -11.89 0.51
C LEU A 102 -14.48 -12.24 -0.34
N ILE A 103 -14.32 -12.39 -1.66
CA ILE A 103 -15.41 -12.85 -2.54
C ILE A 103 -15.69 -14.34 -2.32
N LEU A 104 -14.66 -15.18 -2.21
CA LEU A 104 -14.82 -16.64 -2.02
C LEU A 104 -15.35 -16.99 -0.62
N ALA A 105 -15.09 -16.16 0.37
CA ALA A 105 -15.51 -16.38 1.75
C ALA A 105 -16.95 -15.90 2.05
N ARG A 106 -17.66 -15.38 1.05
CA ARG A 106 -19.07 -14.99 1.13
C ARG A 106 -19.97 -16.18 0.87
#